data_AF-A0A925R6L7-F1
#
_entry.id   AF-A0A925R6L7-F1
#
_cell.length_a   1.000
_cell.length_b   1.000
_cell.length_c   1.000
_cell.angle_alpha   90.00
_cell.angle_beta   90.00
_cell.angle_gamma   90.00
#
_symmetry.space_group_name_H-M   'P 1'
#
loop_
_entity.id
_entity.type
_entity.pdbx_description
1 polymer ?
#
loop_
_entity_poly.entity_id
_entity_poly.type
_entity_poly.pdbx_seq_one_letter_code
_entity_poly.pdbx_strand_id
1 'polypeptide(L)'
;KEVEVTLKEKGTPLHDATVVGDTVGDPFKDTSSVALNPIIKFTTLFGMLAMEIAISENFRDTAPYIGIVFFVVALVFVYRSFYKMRIK
;
A
#
# COMPACT_ATOMS: atom_id res chain seq x y z
N LYS A 1 -21.75 14.18 -10.64
CA LYS A 1 -22.31 13.86 -11.98
C LYS A 1 -23.78 13.46 -11.96
N GLU A 2 -24.23 12.43 -11.23
CA GLU A 2 -25.66 12.07 -11.19
C GLU A 2 -26.55 13.22 -10.69
N VAL A 3 -26.16 13.90 -9.61
CA VAL A 3 -26.93 15.03 -9.06
C VAL A 3 -26.93 16.26 -10.00
N GLU A 4 -25.83 16.47 -10.74
CA GLU A 4 -25.67 17.63 -11.63
C GLU A 4 -26.31 17.43 -13.01
N VAL A 5 -26.25 16.22 -13.57
CA VAL A 5 -26.62 15.92 -14.95
C VAL A 5 -27.99 15.25 -15.03
N THR A 6 -28.24 14.26 -14.16
CA THR A 6 -29.49 13.47 -14.16
C THR A 6 -30.58 14.21 -13.39
N LEU A 7 -30.27 14.71 -12.20
CA LEU A 7 -31.23 15.45 -11.35
C LEU A 7 -31.25 16.96 -11.64
N LYS A 8 -30.23 17.52 -12.31
CA LYS A 8 -30.09 18.96 -12.63
C LYS A 8 -30.15 19.90 -11.43
N GLU A 9 -29.80 19.42 -10.24
CA GLU A 9 -29.91 20.18 -8.98
C GLU A 9 -28.59 20.84 -8.58
N LYS A 10 -27.99 21.62 -9.49
CA LYS A 10 -26.71 22.29 -9.25
C LYS A 10 -26.85 23.45 -8.26
N GLY A 11 -25.93 23.56 -7.29
CA GLY A 11 -25.97 24.60 -6.26
C GLY A 11 -26.99 24.35 -5.14
N THR A 12 -27.54 23.15 -5.05
CA THR A 12 -28.35 22.71 -3.92
C THR A 12 -27.45 22.12 -2.81
N PRO A 13 -27.93 22.04 -1.55
CA PRO A 13 -27.19 21.36 -0.49
C PRO A 13 -26.83 19.90 -0.82
N LEU A 14 -27.63 19.25 -1.66
CA LEU A 14 -27.37 17.90 -2.16
C LEU A 14 -26.15 17.87 -3.10
N HIS A 15 -26.03 18.86 -3.98
CA HIS A 15 -24.88 19.00 -4.87
C HIS A 15 -23.59 19.26 -4.07
N ASP A 16 -23.62 20.17 -3.10
CA ASP A 16 -22.47 20.46 -2.24
C ASP A 16 -21.97 19.21 -1.49
N ALA A 17 -22.90 18.40 -0.95
CA ALA A 17 -22.55 17.14 -0.30
C ALA A 17 -21.86 16.14 -1.26
N THR A 18 -22.32 16.06 -2.52
CA THR A 18 -21.67 15.18 -3.52
C THR A 18 -20.29 15.68 -3.95
N VAL A 19 -20.06 17.00 -3.99
CA VAL A 19 -18.74 17.57 -4.30
C VAL A 19 -17.74 17.25 -3.20
N VAL A 20 -18.14 17.34 -1.93
CA VAL A 20 -17.28 16.94 -0.80
C VAL A 20 -16.94 15.45 -0.88
N GLY A 21 -17.91 14.60 -1.21
CA GLY A 21 -17.68 13.17 -1.41
C GLY A 21 -16.67 12.85 -2.52
N ASP A 22 -16.76 13.54 -3.66
CA ASP A 22 -15.84 13.40 -4.79
C ASP A 22 -14.43 13.88 -4.40
N THR A 23 -14.33 15.04 -3.74
CA THR A 23 -13.05 15.63 -3.31
C THR A 23 -12.29 14.74 -2.32
N VAL A 24 -12.99 14.04 -1.43
CA VAL A 24 -12.39 13.06 -0.51
C VAL A 24 -12.06 11.75 -1.24
N GLY A 25 -12.85 11.36 -2.24
CA GLY A 25 -12.72 10.11 -2.98
C GLY A 25 -11.63 10.12 -4.07
N ASP A 26 -11.38 11.27 -4.70
CA ASP A 26 -10.44 11.41 -5.82
C ASP A 26 -9.01 10.97 -5.48
N PRO A 27 -8.42 11.32 -4.31
CA PRO A 27 -7.10 10.81 -3.93
C PRO A 27 -7.05 9.28 -3.82
N PHE A 28 -8.14 8.64 -3.39
CA PHE A 28 -8.19 7.18 -3.28
C PHE A 28 -8.39 6.52 -4.63
N LYS A 29 -9.28 7.06 -5.45
CA LYS A 29 -9.64 6.52 -6.75
C LYS A 29 -8.54 6.70 -7.79
N ASP A 30 -7.99 7.91 -7.91
CA ASP A 30 -7.13 8.26 -9.04
C ASP A 30 -5.64 8.13 -8.71
N THR A 31 -5.26 8.13 -7.41
CA THR A 31 -3.86 8.00 -6.99
C THR A 31 -3.60 6.68 -6.27
N SER A 32 -4.23 6.46 -5.12
CA SER A 32 -3.88 5.34 -4.24
C SER A 32 -4.28 3.99 -4.85
N SER A 33 -5.49 3.88 -5.41
CA SER A 33 -6.01 2.66 -6.03
C SER A 33 -5.20 2.25 -7.28
N VAL A 34 -4.86 3.22 -8.14
CA VAL A 34 -4.02 2.98 -9.32
C VAL A 34 -2.62 2.49 -8.94
N ALA A 35 -2.07 2.99 -7.82
CA ALA A 35 -0.76 2.60 -7.31
C ALA A 35 -0.70 1.18 -6.73
N LEU A 36 -1.81 0.62 -6.24
CA LEU A 36 -1.82 -0.71 -5.61
C LEU A 36 -1.50 -1.84 -6.59
N ASN A 37 -2.01 -1.77 -7.83
CA ASN A 37 -1.78 -2.80 -8.84
C ASN A 37 -0.28 -3.06 -9.14
N PRO A 38 0.55 -2.04 -9.45
CA PRO A 38 1.98 -2.25 -9.59
C PRO A 38 2.66 -2.67 -8.28
N ILE A 39 2.28 -2.09 -7.13
CA ILE A 39 2.86 -2.47 -5.83
C ILE A 39 2.69 -3.97 -5.58
N ILE A 40 1.49 -4.51 -5.78
CA ILE A 40 1.22 -5.93 -5.60
C ILE A 40 2.05 -6.76 -6.59
N LYS A 41 2.05 -6.41 -7.88
CA LYS A 41 2.78 -7.15 -8.91
C LYS A 41 4.29 -7.19 -8.68
N PHE A 42 4.89 -6.07 -8.28
CA PHE A 42 6.32 -6.02 -8.00
C PHE A 42 6.66 -6.76 -6.70
N THR A 43 5.87 -6.56 -5.64
CA THR A 43 6.13 -7.23 -4.35
C THR A 43 6.03 -8.75 -4.48
N THR A 44 5.04 -9.27 -5.20
CA THR A 44 4.91 -10.72 -5.42
C THR A 44 6.00 -11.27 -6.34
N LEU A 45 6.38 -10.55 -7.39
CA LEU A 45 7.48 -10.93 -8.27
C LEU A 45 8.79 -11.05 -7.48
N PHE A 46 9.18 -10.03 -6.72
CA PHE A 46 10.41 -10.07 -5.92
C PHE A 46 10.34 -11.12 -4.80
N GLY A 47 9.16 -11.33 -4.21
CA GLY A 47 8.95 -12.36 -3.20
C GLY A 47 9.22 -13.77 -3.74
N MET A 48 8.72 -14.09 -4.94
CA MET A 48 8.98 -15.39 -5.56
C MET A 48 10.45 -15.56 -5.96
N LEU A 49 11.09 -14.52 -6.52
CA LEU A 49 12.51 -14.57 -6.86
C LEU A 49 13.39 -14.78 -5.63
N ALA A 50 13.09 -14.10 -4.52
CA ALA A 50 13.81 -14.29 -3.26
C ALA A 50 13.65 -15.72 -2.72
N MET A 51 12.44 -16.30 -2.84
CA MET A 51 12.19 -17.69 -2.48
C MET A 51 13.02 -18.66 -3.33
N GLU A 52 13.08 -18.46 -4.64
CA GLU A 52 13.84 -19.30 -5.57
C GLU A 52 15.35 -19.29 -5.24
N ILE A 53 15.89 -18.11 -4.92
CA ILE A 53 17.28 -17.96 -4.49
C ILE A 53 17.52 -18.69 -3.16
N ALA A 54 16.57 -18.62 -2.21
CA ALA A 54 16.71 -19.23 -0.89
C ALA A 54 16.74 -20.77 -0.93
N ILE A 55 16.05 -21.40 -1.90
CA ILE A 55 16.03 -22.87 -2.05
C ILE A 55 17.15 -23.42 -2.92
N SER A 56 17.91 -22.55 -3.62
CA SER A 56 19.04 -22.95 -4.46
C SER A 56 20.09 -23.72 -3.64
N GLU A 57 20.63 -24.79 -4.22
CA GLU A 57 21.60 -25.68 -3.55
C GLU A 57 22.85 -24.94 -3.06
N ASN A 58 23.30 -23.91 -3.79
CA ASN A 58 24.46 -23.10 -3.41
C ASN A 58 24.21 -22.18 -2.21
N PHE A 59 22.95 -21.85 -1.92
CA PHE A 59 22.56 -20.89 -0.89
C PHE A 59 21.86 -21.54 0.30
N ARG A 60 21.48 -22.81 0.21
CA ARG A 60 20.62 -23.50 1.18
C ARG A 60 21.16 -23.49 2.62
N ASP A 61 22.47 -23.65 2.80
CA ASP A 61 23.09 -23.68 4.13
C ASP A 61 23.28 -22.27 4.72
N THR A 62 23.40 -21.25 3.86
CA THR A 62 23.64 -19.85 4.28
C THR A 62 22.34 -19.07 4.42
N ALA A 63 21.31 -19.43 3.66
CA ALA A 63 19.97 -18.84 3.66
C ALA A 63 19.34 -18.67 5.06
N PRO A 64 19.38 -19.65 5.98
CA PRO A 64 18.78 -19.47 7.31
C PRO A 64 19.50 -18.41 8.15
N TYR A 65 20.82 -18.33 8.08
CA TYR A 65 21.59 -17.31 8.81
C TYR A 65 21.28 -15.91 8.30
N ILE A 66 21.25 -15.74 6.97
CA ILE A 66 20.87 -14.48 6.33
C ILE A 66 19.43 -14.11 6.72
N GLY A 67 18.51 -15.08 6.70
CA GLY A 67 17.11 -14.89 7.10
C GLY A 67 16.95 -14.40 8.54
N ILE A 68 17.70 -14.96 9.48
CA ILE A 68 17.70 -14.52 10.89
C ILE A 68 18.17 -13.07 11.01
N VAL A 69 19.24 -12.69 10.31
CA VAL A 69 19.76 -11.32 10.32
C VAL A 69 18.72 -10.35 9.76
N PHE A 70 18.12 -10.65 8.60
CA PHE A 70 17.06 -9.82 8.02
C PHE A 70 15.83 -9.71 8.93
N PHE A 71 15.44 -10.80 9.59
CA PHE A 71 14.31 -10.81 10.51
C PHE A 71 14.54 -9.92 11.73
N VAL A 72 15.73 -10.00 12.35
CA VAL A 72 16.10 -9.13 13.48
C VAL A 72 16.12 -7.66 13.05
N VAL A 73 16.69 -7.34 11.89
CA VAL A 73 16.69 -5.97 11.35
C VAL A 73 15.26 -5.48 11.09
N ALA A 74 14.40 -6.32 10.52
CA ALA A 74 13.00 -5.99 10.29
C ALA A 74 12.25 -5.72 11.59
N LEU A 75 12.44 -6.54 12.62
CA LEU A 75 11.85 -6.32 13.95
C LEU A 75 12.32 -5.00 14.58
N VAL A 76 13.62 -4.70 14.50
CA VAL A 76 14.17 -3.42 14.99
C VAL A 76 13.56 -2.24 14.23
N PHE A 77 13.46 -2.33 12.91
CA PHE A 77 12.85 -1.29 12.09
C PHE A 77 11.38 -1.06 12.45
N VAL A 78 10.60 -2.14 12.56
CA VAL A 78 9.18 -2.12 12.95
C VAL A 78 9.03 -1.45 14.31
N TYR A 79 9.77 -1.92 15.31
CA TYR A 79 9.78 -1.33 16.64
C TYR A 79 10.11 0.17 16.58
N ARG A 80 11.16 0.57 15.87
CA ARG A 80 11.50 1.99 15.72
C ARG A 80 10.40 2.79 15.03
N SER A 81 9.79 2.26 13.98
CA SER A 81 8.74 2.90 13.20
C SER A 81 7.53 3.20 14.09
N PHE A 82 7.01 2.18 14.77
CA PHE A 82 5.84 2.33 15.65
C PHE A 82 6.11 3.23 16.87
N TYR A 83 7.28 3.11 17.52
CA TYR A 83 7.56 3.85 18.75
C TYR A 83 7.99 5.31 18.49
N LYS A 84 8.55 5.61 17.32
CA LYS A 84 8.92 6.97 16.92
C LYS A 84 7.77 7.76 16.30
N MET A 85 6.77 7.08 15.70
CA MET A 85 5.57 7.72 15.16
C MET A 85 4.42 7.89 16.16
N ARG A 86 4.61 7.46 17.41
CA ARG A 86 3.66 7.76 18.49
C ARG A 86 3.76 9.26 18.83
N ILE A 87 2.90 10.05 18.20
CA ILE A 87 2.63 11.45 18.52
C ILE A 87 2.34 11.53 20.03
N LYS A 88 3.13 12.32 20.76
CA LYS A 88 2.75 12.81 22.10
C LYS A 88 1.82 14.00 21.94
#